data_AF-A0A3C0V9S9-F1
#
_entry.id   AF-A0A3C0V9S9-F1
#
_cell.length_a   1.000
_cell.length_b   1.000
_cell.length_c   1.000
_cell.angle_alpha   90.00
_cell.angle_beta   90.00
_cell.angle_gamma   90.00
#
_symmetry.space_group_name_H-M   'P 1'
#
loop_
_entity.id
_entity.type
_entity.pdbx_description
1 polymer ?
#
loop_
_entity_poly.entity_id
_entity_poly.type
_entity_poly.pdbx_seq_one_letter_code
_entity_poly.pdbx_strand_id
1 'polypeptide(L)'
;VSCAREDAAGRVTFISAARINIAWDTDAISAVLGNGAAENAVVAFTSTAELRDVSITATSAVAPFMDISPAHLDTVLPGVPCSVTIRFKVPPDAAAGTRGGTIRLSSGNRKYARPLQARIVVDFGGAAIPPTTRVVTQATWDELQYAAPDYSLIEFLTVPEELIFVQAGDVIVSGVTEQTPFGLIRKVVSVGSDADTPLSLICADATLADAFASASIALADVLTPDDAAEGQDPIESGGGYSFFVRYAGVLHDGDGDPGTAGDQVTIAGTIGFDGAYSLALDVAASAVQSASFANETSHVLDLTLDAQSGIAPLAKNVDLWSRQLEPRTVWAGYVPVVIVPVLTVRADVGGDVAAPSHAAMAESASMTAGATYAAGAWQPISESAVAGIEGTASAAPGCNVKVRVGPRLDLLVYGVPGPHAQTDGCLRTAAGGAADPWWRLYGGIEADAGIRTEALDGALAGALFPAAVQDERLLAEGGAVTPEEDGAIAGVVR
;
A
#
# COMPACT_ATOMS: atom_id res chain seq x y z
N VAL A 1 -40.53 -94.19 -19.63
CA VAL A 1 -39.62 -93.14 -20.14
C VAL A 1 -40.18 -91.80 -19.68
N SER A 2 -39.54 -91.15 -18.70
CA SER A 2 -39.85 -89.79 -18.24
C SER A 2 -38.54 -89.02 -18.12
N CYS A 3 -38.51 -87.80 -18.65
CA CYS A 3 -37.35 -86.90 -18.63
C CYS A 3 -37.53 -85.78 -17.60
N ALA A 4 -36.41 -85.36 -17.02
CA ALA A 4 -36.25 -84.31 -16.02
C ALA A 4 -36.11 -82.90 -16.64
N ARG A 5 -36.43 -81.87 -15.84
CA ARG A 5 -35.98 -80.49 -16.02
C ARG A 5 -35.85 -79.85 -14.64
N GLU A 6 -34.71 -79.23 -14.37
CA GLU A 6 -34.32 -78.65 -13.08
C GLU A 6 -34.02 -77.15 -13.26
N ASP A 7 -34.40 -76.37 -12.24
CA ASP A 7 -34.45 -74.91 -12.17
C ASP A 7 -33.08 -74.23 -12.03
N ALA A 8 -32.98 -72.99 -12.52
CA ALA A 8 -31.96 -72.04 -12.06
C ALA A 8 -32.54 -70.61 -11.98
N ALA A 9 -32.55 -70.05 -10.77
CA ALA A 9 -33.01 -68.73 -10.40
C ALA A 9 -32.01 -67.62 -10.75
N GLY A 10 -32.48 -66.53 -11.37
CA GLY A 10 -31.71 -65.32 -11.64
C GLY A 10 -32.02 -64.19 -10.65
N ARG A 11 -31.03 -63.82 -9.82
CA ARG A 11 -31.01 -62.63 -8.97
C ARG A 11 -30.91 -61.36 -9.85
N VAL A 12 -31.83 -60.41 -9.68
CA VAL A 12 -31.71 -59.06 -10.24
C VAL A 12 -30.95 -58.18 -9.25
N THR A 13 -29.74 -57.76 -9.62
CA THR A 13 -28.93 -56.79 -8.89
C THR A 13 -29.34 -55.38 -9.33
N PHE A 14 -29.93 -54.58 -8.44
CA PHE A 14 -30.12 -53.16 -8.68
C PHE A 14 -28.76 -52.46 -8.60
N ILE A 15 -28.22 -52.01 -9.74
CA ILE A 15 -27.07 -51.11 -9.76
C ILE A 15 -27.56 -49.73 -9.33
N SER A 16 -27.23 -49.34 -8.09
CA SER A 16 -27.39 -47.97 -7.62
C SER A 16 -26.52 -47.06 -8.48
N ALA A 17 -27.12 -46.08 -9.17
CA ALA A 17 -26.36 -45.02 -9.81
C ALA A 17 -25.45 -44.36 -8.76
N ALA A 18 -24.15 -44.25 -9.05
CA ALA A 18 -23.20 -43.60 -8.15
C ALA A 18 -23.69 -42.17 -7.88
N ARG A 19 -23.93 -41.85 -6.61
CA ARG A 19 -24.34 -40.50 -6.22
C ARG A 19 -23.13 -39.58 -6.44
N ILE A 20 -23.28 -38.62 -7.35
CA ILE A 20 -22.30 -37.54 -7.51
C ILE A 20 -22.24 -36.79 -6.17
N ASN A 21 -21.05 -36.75 -5.58
CA ASN A 21 -20.80 -36.07 -4.32
C ASN A 21 -19.85 -34.90 -4.55
N ILE A 22 -20.18 -33.76 -3.96
CA ILE A 22 -19.29 -32.60 -3.89
C ILE A 22 -18.72 -32.56 -2.48
N ALA A 23 -17.41 -32.40 -2.37
CA ALA A 23 -16.71 -32.21 -1.12
C ALA A 23 -15.93 -30.90 -1.18
N TRP A 24 -16.29 -29.97 -0.31
CA TRP A 24 -15.51 -28.77 -0.04
C TRP A 24 -14.34 -29.10 0.88
N ASP A 25 -13.25 -28.36 0.77
CA ASP A 25 -12.10 -28.45 1.67
C ASP A 25 -12.37 -27.87 3.07
N THR A 26 -13.41 -27.04 3.20
CA THR A 26 -13.96 -26.54 4.45
C THR A 26 -15.47 -26.75 4.54
N ASP A 27 -15.99 -26.91 5.77
CA ASP A 27 -17.43 -27.04 6.02
C ASP A 27 -18.16 -25.68 6.07
N ALA A 28 -17.43 -24.61 6.38
CA ALA A 28 -17.98 -23.26 6.49
C ALA A 28 -16.93 -22.18 6.27
N ILE A 29 -17.41 -21.01 5.82
CA ILE A 29 -16.66 -19.76 5.81
C ILE A 29 -17.36 -18.74 6.70
N SER A 30 -16.58 -17.90 7.38
CA SER A 30 -17.08 -16.81 8.20
C SER A 30 -16.23 -15.56 7.97
N ALA A 31 -16.89 -14.41 7.80
CA ALA A 31 -16.21 -13.10 7.72
C ALA A 31 -16.90 -12.08 8.61
N VAL A 32 -16.13 -11.15 9.17
CA VAL A 32 -16.62 -9.93 9.82
C VAL A 32 -16.32 -8.77 8.88
N LEU A 33 -17.30 -7.93 8.58
CA LEU A 33 -17.18 -6.82 7.64
C LEU A 33 -17.59 -5.51 8.31
N GLY A 34 -16.86 -4.42 8.07
CA GLY A 34 -17.24 -3.06 8.49
C GLY A 34 -16.41 -2.40 9.59
N ASN A 35 -15.45 -3.12 10.18
CA ASN A 35 -14.49 -2.58 11.16
C ASN A 35 -13.11 -3.25 11.03
N GLY A 36 -12.38 -2.94 9.94
CA GLY A 36 -11.03 -3.46 9.72
C GLY A 36 -11.00 -4.88 9.12
N ALA A 37 -10.62 -4.93 7.84
CA ALA A 37 -10.44 -6.09 6.96
C ALA A 37 -11.69 -6.73 6.34
N ALA A 38 -11.70 -6.80 5.00
CA ALA A 38 -12.40 -7.80 4.22
C ALA A 38 -11.32 -8.61 3.46
N GLU A 39 -11.02 -9.81 3.96
CA GLU A 39 -10.09 -10.73 3.30
C GLU A 39 -10.76 -11.47 2.14
N ASN A 40 -9.99 -11.87 1.13
CA ASN A 40 -10.45 -12.90 0.20
C ASN A 40 -10.39 -14.26 0.90
N ALA A 41 -11.42 -15.09 0.74
CA ALA A 41 -11.33 -16.50 1.12
C ALA A 41 -11.10 -17.35 -0.13
N VAL A 42 -10.03 -18.14 -0.15
CA VAL A 42 -9.83 -19.17 -1.18
C VAL A 42 -10.35 -20.49 -0.62
N VAL A 43 -11.33 -21.08 -1.31
CA VAL A 43 -11.89 -22.40 -0.98
C VAL A 43 -11.79 -23.31 -2.19
N ALA A 44 -11.62 -24.60 -1.95
CA ALA A 44 -11.59 -25.60 -3.00
C ALA A 44 -12.72 -26.63 -2.84
N PHE A 45 -13.15 -27.20 -3.96
CA PHE A 45 -14.03 -28.35 -3.95
C PHE A 45 -13.56 -29.44 -4.91
N THR A 46 -13.99 -30.67 -4.66
CA THR A 46 -13.82 -31.82 -5.54
C THR A 46 -15.16 -32.45 -5.86
N SER A 47 -15.27 -33.04 -7.05
CA SER A 47 -16.42 -33.83 -7.47
C SER A 47 -16.03 -35.30 -7.67
N THR A 48 -16.90 -36.24 -7.31
CA THR A 48 -16.68 -37.67 -7.59
C THR A 48 -17.01 -38.06 -9.04
N ALA A 49 -17.51 -37.14 -9.86
CA ALA A 49 -17.85 -37.35 -11.26
C ALA A 49 -17.54 -36.11 -12.10
N GLU A 50 -17.42 -36.29 -13.42
CA GLU A 50 -17.25 -35.17 -14.35
C GLU A 50 -18.52 -34.31 -14.33
N LEU A 51 -18.34 -33.00 -14.17
CA LEU A 51 -19.41 -32.02 -14.28
C LEU A 51 -19.10 -31.08 -15.44
N ARG A 52 -20.14 -30.59 -16.11
CA ARG A 52 -20.03 -29.58 -17.17
C ARG A 52 -20.94 -28.41 -16.85
N ASP A 53 -20.59 -27.24 -17.36
CA ASP A 53 -21.43 -26.03 -17.23
C ASP A 53 -21.80 -25.78 -15.76
N VAL A 54 -20.77 -25.68 -14.91
CA VAL A 54 -20.93 -25.54 -13.46
C VAL A 54 -21.02 -24.06 -13.10
N SER A 55 -22.10 -23.66 -12.43
CA SER A 55 -22.25 -22.33 -11.84
C SER A 55 -22.09 -22.39 -10.33
N ILE A 56 -21.42 -21.38 -9.77
CA ILE A 56 -21.16 -21.24 -8.34
C ILE A 56 -21.84 -19.96 -7.88
N THR A 57 -22.79 -20.08 -6.95
CA THR A 57 -23.63 -18.95 -6.55
C THR A 57 -23.81 -18.86 -5.05
N ALA A 58 -23.72 -17.65 -4.53
CA ALA A 58 -24.13 -17.34 -3.16
C ALA A 58 -25.66 -17.23 -3.07
N THR A 59 -26.23 -17.63 -1.94
CA THR A 59 -27.69 -17.64 -1.74
C THR A 59 -28.08 -17.02 -0.40
N SER A 60 -29.35 -16.64 -0.27
CA SER A 60 -29.91 -16.04 0.95
C SER A 60 -29.29 -14.68 1.29
N ALA A 61 -29.18 -14.34 2.56
CA ALA A 61 -28.83 -13.00 3.00
C ALA A 61 -27.33 -12.65 2.87
N VAL A 62 -26.49 -13.61 2.48
CA VAL A 62 -25.04 -13.39 2.26
C VAL A 62 -24.71 -13.08 0.80
N ALA A 63 -25.65 -13.34 -0.14
CA ALA A 63 -25.43 -13.11 -1.57
C ALA A 63 -24.95 -11.69 -1.93
N PRO A 64 -25.50 -10.59 -1.38
CA PRO A 64 -25.02 -9.26 -1.75
C PRO A 64 -23.64 -8.92 -1.15
N PHE A 65 -23.14 -9.73 -0.21
CA PHE A 65 -21.87 -9.47 0.51
C PHE A 65 -20.67 -10.21 -0.06
N MET A 66 -20.80 -10.90 -1.20
CA MET A 66 -19.72 -11.70 -1.76
C MET A 66 -19.74 -11.74 -3.29
N ASP A 67 -18.56 -11.61 -3.88
CA ASP A 67 -18.28 -11.90 -5.28
C ASP A 67 -17.45 -13.20 -5.37
N ILE A 68 -17.81 -14.07 -6.31
CA ILE A 68 -17.20 -15.40 -6.47
C ILE A 68 -16.45 -15.44 -7.80
N SER A 69 -15.16 -15.80 -7.78
CA SER A 69 -14.33 -15.92 -8.97
C SER A 69 -13.50 -17.21 -8.97
N PRO A 70 -13.59 -18.07 -9.99
CA PRO A 70 -14.55 -18.00 -11.10
C PRO A 70 -15.97 -18.36 -10.62
N ALA A 71 -16.97 -17.60 -11.06
CA ALA A 71 -18.38 -17.94 -10.83
C ALA A 71 -18.89 -19.08 -11.75
N HIS A 72 -18.11 -19.42 -12.79
CA HIS A 72 -18.45 -20.40 -13.80
C HIS A 72 -17.25 -21.28 -14.19
N LEU A 73 -17.48 -22.58 -14.36
CA LEU A 73 -16.49 -23.55 -14.82
C LEU A 73 -17.08 -24.43 -15.92
N ASP A 74 -16.42 -24.46 -17.09
CA ASP A 74 -16.87 -25.26 -18.23
C ASP A 74 -16.87 -26.76 -17.92
N THR A 75 -15.84 -27.23 -17.20
CA THR A 75 -15.69 -28.65 -16.85
C THR A 75 -14.98 -28.80 -15.51
N VAL A 76 -15.49 -29.71 -14.68
CA VAL A 76 -14.85 -30.17 -13.44
C VAL A 76 -14.57 -31.65 -13.58
N LEU A 77 -13.30 -32.04 -13.49
CA LEU A 77 -12.88 -33.43 -13.61
C LEU A 77 -13.04 -34.19 -12.28
N PRO A 78 -13.38 -35.50 -12.31
CA PRO A 78 -13.49 -36.29 -11.10
C PRO A 78 -12.19 -36.28 -10.28
N GLY A 79 -12.27 -35.97 -8.99
CA GLY A 79 -11.16 -36.01 -8.04
C GLY A 79 -10.13 -34.89 -8.18
N VAL A 80 -10.28 -33.97 -9.13
CA VAL A 80 -9.39 -32.81 -9.29
C VAL A 80 -9.92 -31.65 -8.45
N PRO A 81 -9.13 -31.06 -7.54
CA PRO A 81 -9.54 -29.87 -6.79
C PRO A 81 -9.73 -28.66 -7.71
N CYS A 82 -10.83 -27.93 -7.52
CA CYS A 82 -11.11 -26.67 -8.18
C CYS A 82 -11.16 -25.55 -7.12
N SER A 83 -10.24 -24.59 -7.23
CA SER A 83 -10.17 -23.43 -6.33
C SER A 83 -11.09 -22.31 -6.79
N VAL A 84 -11.67 -21.61 -5.81
CA VAL A 84 -12.56 -20.47 -6.00
C VAL A 84 -12.20 -19.40 -4.98
N THR A 85 -12.03 -18.17 -5.44
CA THR A 85 -11.80 -17.00 -4.61
C THR A 85 -13.12 -16.32 -4.31
N ILE A 86 -13.37 -16.05 -3.04
CA ILE A 86 -14.54 -15.33 -2.54
C ILE A 86 -14.06 -13.98 -2.03
N ARG A 87 -14.45 -12.91 -2.71
CA ARG A 87 -14.18 -11.53 -2.28
C ARG A 87 -15.38 -11.04 -1.49
N PHE A 88 -15.20 -10.70 -0.22
CA PHE A 88 -16.27 -10.10 0.58
C PHE A 88 -16.40 -8.61 0.31
N LYS A 89 -17.63 -8.10 0.37
CA LYS A 89 -17.95 -6.67 0.22
C LYS A 89 -19.11 -6.26 1.12
N VAL A 90 -19.18 -4.98 1.46
CA VAL A 90 -20.33 -4.41 2.19
C VAL A 90 -21.15 -3.58 1.18
N PRO A 91 -22.38 -4.00 0.85
CA PRO A 91 -23.29 -3.17 0.07
C PRO A 91 -23.51 -1.81 0.72
N PRO A 92 -23.74 -0.74 -0.08
CA PRO A 92 -24.25 0.52 0.44
C PRO A 92 -25.49 0.29 1.32
N ASP A 93 -25.60 1.03 2.43
CA ASP A 93 -26.71 0.96 3.38
C ASP A 93 -26.96 -0.42 4.04
N ALA A 94 -25.99 -1.34 3.97
CA ALA A 94 -26.09 -2.59 4.70
C ALA A 94 -26.37 -2.31 6.19
N ALA A 95 -27.31 -3.03 6.80
CA ALA A 95 -27.51 -2.92 8.24
C ALA A 95 -26.54 -3.85 8.98
N ALA A 96 -25.99 -3.37 10.10
CA ALA A 96 -25.22 -4.21 11.01
C ALA A 96 -26.00 -5.48 11.43
N GLY A 97 -25.26 -6.53 11.75
CA GLY A 97 -25.77 -7.80 12.25
C GLY A 97 -25.25 -9.02 11.52
N THR A 98 -25.62 -10.19 12.03
CA THR A 98 -25.24 -11.47 11.43
C THR A 98 -26.19 -11.84 10.28
N ARG A 99 -25.63 -12.36 9.19
CA ARG A 99 -26.32 -12.94 8.03
C ARG A 99 -25.80 -14.36 7.80
N GLY A 100 -26.71 -15.28 7.52
CA GLY A 100 -26.39 -16.65 7.17
C GLY A 100 -26.87 -16.99 5.76
N GLY A 101 -26.11 -17.84 5.08
CA GLY A 101 -26.45 -18.31 3.74
C GLY A 101 -25.57 -19.46 3.32
N THR A 102 -25.60 -19.79 2.02
CA THR A 102 -24.83 -20.91 1.49
C THR A 102 -24.29 -20.60 0.11
N ILE A 103 -23.12 -21.16 -0.21
CA ILE A 103 -22.57 -21.19 -1.57
C ILE A 103 -22.95 -22.53 -2.20
N ARG A 104 -23.59 -22.47 -3.36
CA ARG A 104 -24.15 -23.62 -4.06
C ARG A 104 -23.47 -23.82 -5.40
N LEU A 105 -23.24 -25.10 -5.73
CA LEU A 105 -22.92 -25.51 -7.09
C LEU A 105 -24.18 -26.02 -7.80
N SER A 106 -24.32 -25.61 -9.05
CA SER A 106 -25.29 -26.17 -9.98
C SER A 106 -24.63 -26.53 -11.31
N SER A 107 -25.18 -27.52 -12.00
CA SER A 107 -24.81 -27.86 -13.38
C SER A 107 -26.10 -28.00 -14.17
N GLY A 108 -26.33 -27.08 -15.12
CA GLY A 108 -27.66 -26.84 -15.67
C GLY A 108 -28.73 -26.70 -14.58
N ASN A 109 -29.81 -27.47 -14.65
CA ASN A 109 -30.89 -27.46 -13.66
C ASN A 109 -30.60 -28.28 -12.38
N ARG A 110 -29.50 -29.02 -12.33
CA ARG A 110 -29.16 -29.89 -11.19
C ARG A 110 -28.41 -29.09 -10.14
N LYS A 111 -29.00 -28.98 -8.94
CA LYS A 111 -28.34 -28.43 -7.75
C LYS A 111 -27.69 -29.57 -6.97
N TYR A 112 -26.42 -29.43 -6.59
CA TYR A 112 -25.72 -30.45 -5.85
C TYR A 112 -26.02 -30.36 -4.34
N ALA A 113 -26.07 -31.53 -3.69
CA ALA A 113 -26.28 -31.61 -2.25
C ALA A 113 -24.98 -31.24 -1.51
N ARG A 114 -25.11 -30.64 -0.32
CA ARG A 114 -24.03 -30.09 0.54
C ARG A 114 -23.45 -28.76 0.03
N PRO A 115 -24.21 -27.67 0.18
CA PRO A 115 -23.67 -26.35 -0.08
C PRO A 115 -22.72 -25.93 1.06
N LEU A 116 -21.70 -25.15 0.72
CA LEU A 116 -20.77 -24.59 1.70
C LEU A 116 -21.51 -23.56 2.55
N GLN A 117 -21.44 -23.69 3.88
CA GLN A 117 -22.08 -22.73 4.78
C GLN A 117 -21.31 -21.42 4.77
N ALA A 118 -22.03 -20.30 4.74
CA ALA A 118 -21.42 -18.98 4.81
C ALA A 118 -22.10 -18.14 5.90
N ARG A 119 -21.29 -17.53 6.75
CA ARG A 119 -21.73 -16.58 7.78
C ARG A 119 -21.01 -15.26 7.58
N ILE A 120 -21.78 -14.18 7.50
CA ILE A 120 -21.25 -12.81 7.44
C ILE A 120 -21.72 -12.09 8.69
N VAL A 121 -20.81 -11.46 9.41
CA VAL A 121 -21.13 -10.53 10.49
C VAL A 121 -20.81 -9.14 9.98
N VAL A 122 -21.84 -8.33 9.77
CA VAL A 122 -21.65 -6.91 9.48
C VAL A 122 -21.53 -6.20 10.82
N ASP A 123 -20.34 -5.73 11.16
CA ASP A 123 -20.06 -4.96 12.37
C ASP A 123 -19.40 -3.65 11.96
N PHE A 124 -20.15 -2.56 12.10
CA PHE A 124 -19.69 -1.21 11.78
C PHE A 124 -18.91 -0.57 12.93
N GLY A 125 -18.73 -1.29 14.04
CA GLY A 125 -18.19 -0.72 15.27
C GLY A 125 -19.00 0.50 15.71
N GLY A 126 -18.27 1.56 16.10
CA GLY A 126 -18.83 2.86 16.45
C GLY A 126 -19.01 3.82 15.27
N ALA A 127 -18.92 3.35 14.01
CA ALA A 127 -19.03 4.21 12.85
C ALA A 127 -20.45 4.76 12.68
N ALA A 128 -20.57 6.10 12.65
CA ALA A 128 -21.78 6.82 12.32
C ALA A 128 -21.53 7.61 11.04
N ILE A 129 -22.19 7.18 9.96
CA ILE A 129 -22.06 7.77 8.62
C ILE A 129 -23.22 8.75 8.41
N PRO A 130 -22.97 10.04 8.11
CA PRO A 130 -24.03 10.99 7.81
C PRO A 130 -24.84 10.59 6.57
N PRO A 131 -26.15 10.90 6.50
CA PRO A 131 -26.96 10.62 5.31
C PRO A 131 -26.52 11.40 4.06
N THR A 132 -25.66 12.41 4.23
CA THR A 132 -25.01 13.17 3.15
C THR A 132 -23.83 12.41 2.54
N THR A 133 -23.38 11.30 3.12
CA THR A 133 -22.31 10.46 2.56
C THR A 133 -22.92 9.39 1.65
N ARG A 134 -22.56 9.45 0.38
CA ARG A 134 -23.03 8.54 -0.68
C ARG A 134 -21.89 7.69 -1.18
N VAL A 135 -22.01 6.38 -1.02
CA VAL A 135 -21.06 5.43 -1.57
C VAL A 135 -21.50 5.06 -2.99
N VAL A 136 -20.62 5.26 -3.97
CA VAL A 136 -20.83 4.86 -5.37
C VAL A 136 -20.01 3.62 -5.70
N THR A 137 -20.57 2.74 -6.52
CA THR A 137 -19.95 1.47 -6.92
C THR A 137 -19.55 1.46 -8.39
N GLN A 138 -18.91 0.37 -8.84
CA GLN A 138 -18.58 0.16 -10.26
C GLN A 138 -19.79 0.35 -11.17
N ALA A 139 -20.99 -0.06 -10.75
CA ALA A 139 -22.21 0.09 -11.56
C ALA A 139 -22.52 1.56 -11.88
N THR A 140 -22.30 2.48 -10.93
CA THR A 140 -22.43 3.92 -11.18
C THR A 140 -21.32 4.42 -12.11
N TRP A 141 -20.09 3.95 -11.93
CA TRP A 141 -18.96 4.33 -12.79
C TRP A 141 -19.07 3.79 -14.22
N ASP A 142 -19.77 2.67 -14.44
CA ASP A 142 -20.04 2.12 -15.77
C ASP A 142 -20.99 3.04 -16.58
N GLU A 143 -21.76 3.91 -15.91
CA GLU A 143 -22.62 4.92 -16.52
C GLU A 143 -21.89 6.28 -16.74
N LEU A 144 -20.61 6.37 -16.36
CA LEU A 144 -19.82 7.61 -16.46
C LEU A 144 -19.70 8.05 -17.92
N GLN A 145 -20.06 9.31 -18.18
CA GLN A 145 -19.83 9.97 -19.46
C GLN A 145 -18.43 10.57 -19.50
N TYR A 146 -18.11 11.34 -18.46
CA TYR A 146 -16.88 12.12 -18.37
C TYR A 146 -16.56 12.41 -16.90
N ALA A 147 -15.29 12.38 -16.57
CA ALA A 147 -14.77 12.98 -15.35
C ALA A 147 -13.52 13.79 -15.69
N ALA A 148 -13.38 14.96 -15.06
CA ALA A 148 -12.11 15.67 -15.07
C ALA A 148 -11.02 14.80 -14.39
N PRO A 149 -9.73 14.92 -14.76
CA PRO A 149 -8.66 14.11 -14.16
C PRO A 149 -8.57 14.22 -12.63
N ASP A 150 -8.98 15.35 -12.07
CA ASP A 150 -9.03 15.60 -10.63
C ASP A 150 -10.43 15.37 -10.03
N TYR A 151 -11.40 14.88 -10.80
CA TYR A 151 -12.79 14.70 -10.38
C TYR A 151 -13.50 15.99 -9.90
N SER A 152 -13.03 17.17 -10.32
CA SER A 152 -13.72 18.44 -10.06
C SER A 152 -15.04 18.57 -10.85
N LEU A 153 -15.17 17.83 -11.95
CA LEU A 153 -16.38 17.68 -12.75
C LEU A 153 -16.64 16.20 -13.00
N ILE A 154 -17.86 15.72 -12.74
CA ILE A 154 -18.29 14.34 -13.01
C ILE A 154 -19.64 14.37 -13.71
N GLU A 155 -19.75 13.69 -14.85
CA GLU A 155 -20.91 13.74 -15.73
C GLU A 155 -21.36 12.33 -16.11
N PHE A 156 -22.68 12.11 -16.10
CA PHE A 156 -23.30 10.81 -16.42
C PHE A 156 -24.35 10.97 -17.53
N LEU A 157 -24.46 9.94 -18.38
CA LEU A 157 -25.45 9.87 -19.46
C LEU A 157 -26.87 9.52 -18.98
N THR A 158 -26.97 8.96 -17.78
CA THR A 158 -28.20 8.65 -17.04
C THR A 158 -28.03 9.09 -15.60
N VAL A 159 -29.11 9.19 -14.84
CA VAL A 159 -29.02 9.42 -13.39
C VAL A 159 -28.85 8.06 -12.71
N PRO A 160 -27.67 7.73 -12.15
CA PRO A 160 -27.46 6.43 -11.52
C PRO A 160 -28.31 6.29 -10.25
N GLU A 161 -28.73 5.07 -9.92
CA GLU A 161 -29.62 4.82 -8.76
C GLU A 161 -29.00 5.34 -7.44
N GLU A 162 -27.69 5.17 -7.26
CA GLU A 162 -26.94 5.59 -6.07
C GLU A 162 -26.87 7.13 -5.92
N LEU A 163 -27.13 7.87 -7.00
CA LEU A 163 -27.04 9.34 -7.07
C LEU A 163 -28.41 10.02 -7.32
N ILE A 164 -29.52 9.29 -7.31
CA ILE A 164 -30.85 9.85 -7.62
C ILE A 164 -31.29 10.99 -6.70
N PHE A 165 -30.74 11.05 -5.48
CA PHE A 165 -31.02 12.09 -4.49
C PHE A 165 -29.79 12.95 -4.16
N VAL A 166 -28.75 12.93 -4.99
CA VAL A 166 -27.54 13.71 -4.73
C VAL A 166 -27.84 15.21 -4.66
N GLN A 167 -27.26 15.88 -3.68
CA GLN A 167 -27.45 17.30 -3.42
C GLN A 167 -26.10 17.99 -3.16
N ALA A 168 -26.07 19.31 -3.33
CA ALA A 168 -24.94 20.12 -2.89
C ALA A 168 -24.73 19.94 -1.37
N GLY A 169 -23.49 19.70 -0.97
CA GLY A 169 -23.10 19.37 0.40
C GLY A 169 -22.92 17.86 0.65
N ASP A 170 -23.40 17.00 -0.24
CA ASP A 170 -23.15 15.56 -0.15
C ASP A 170 -21.67 15.23 -0.38
N VAL A 171 -21.20 14.15 0.22
CA VAL A 171 -19.86 13.59 0.04
C VAL A 171 -20.00 12.29 -0.75
N ILE A 172 -19.39 12.24 -1.92
CA ILE A 172 -19.33 11.04 -2.76
C ILE A 172 -18.06 10.28 -2.40
N VAL A 173 -18.22 8.99 -2.09
CA VAL A 173 -17.12 8.07 -1.77
C VAL A 173 -17.15 6.88 -2.71
N SER A 174 -16.00 6.49 -3.24
CA SER A 174 -15.84 5.25 -4.02
C SER A 174 -14.69 4.42 -3.48
N GLY A 175 -14.88 3.10 -3.47
CA GLY A 175 -13.79 2.15 -3.31
C GLY A 175 -12.95 2.04 -4.58
N VAL A 176 -12.06 1.05 -4.65
CA VAL A 176 -11.23 0.81 -5.83
C VAL A 176 -12.10 0.33 -7.01
N THR A 177 -12.05 1.06 -8.12
CA THR A 177 -12.72 0.73 -9.40
C THR A 177 -11.78 0.99 -10.57
N GLU A 178 -12.17 0.62 -11.79
CA GLU A 178 -11.38 0.93 -12.99
C GLU A 178 -11.19 2.44 -13.17
N GLN A 179 -12.22 3.23 -12.85
CA GLN A 179 -12.18 4.70 -12.91
C GLN A 179 -11.45 5.27 -11.70
N THR A 180 -11.66 4.71 -10.51
CA THR A 180 -11.10 5.18 -9.24
C THR A 180 -10.10 4.18 -8.66
N PRO A 181 -8.92 3.96 -9.27
CA PRO A 181 -7.97 2.93 -8.85
C PRO A 181 -7.39 3.19 -7.45
N PHE A 182 -7.47 4.43 -6.96
CA PHE A 182 -7.08 4.82 -5.61
C PHE A 182 -8.27 5.05 -4.68
N GLY A 183 -9.49 4.66 -5.11
CA GLY A 183 -10.73 5.15 -4.52
C GLY A 183 -10.97 6.63 -4.82
N LEU A 184 -12.06 7.17 -4.27
CA LEU A 184 -12.41 8.58 -4.42
C LEU A 184 -13.12 9.09 -3.17
N ILE A 185 -12.83 10.33 -2.78
CA ILE A 185 -13.64 11.10 -1.84
C ILE A 185 -13.79 12.54 -2.36
N ARG A 186 -15.01 13.01 -2.58
CA ARG A 186 -15.30 14.34 -3.14
C ARG A 186 -16.54 14.96 -2.51
N LYS A 187 -16.53 16.27 -2.31
CA LYS A 187 -17.69 17.03 -1.82
C LYS A 187 -18.41 17.64 -3.00
N VAL A 188 -19.71 17.38 -3.12
CA VAL A 188 -20.56 17.97 -4.15
C VAL A 188 -20.80 19.43 -3.82
N VAL A 189 -20.36 20.31 -4.69
CA VAL A 189 -20.55 21.77 -4.59
C VAL A 189 -21.84 22.19 -5.29
N SER A 190 -22.14 21.59 -6.45
CA SER A 190 -23.40 21.81 -7.16
C SER A 190 -23.80 20.62 -8.02
N VAL A 191 -25.11 20.48 -8.23
CA VAL A 191 -25.72 19.47 -9.09
C VAL A 191 -26.40 20.19 -10.26
N GLY A 192 -26.04 19.80 -11.47
CA GLY A 192 -26.60 20.28 -12.73
C GLY A 192 -27.25 19.15 -13.51
N SER A 193 -28.10 19.51 -14.47
CA SER A 193 -28.75 18.58 -15.39
C SER A 193 -29.08 19.30 -16.69
N ASP A 194 -28.64 18.74 -17.82
CA ASP A 194 -28.93 19.24 -19.17
C ASP A 194 -29.47 18.12 -20.06
N ALA A 195 -29.94 18.46 -21.27
CA ALA A 195 -30.57 17.51 -22.18
C ALA A 195 -29.62 16.37 -22.63
N ASP A 196 -28.33 16.68 -22.79
CA ASP A 196 -27.29 15.73 -23.21
C ASP A 196 -26.53 15.11 -22.01
N THR A 197 -26.68 15.70 -20.82
CA THR A 197 -25.97 15.32 -19.59
C THR A 197 -26.96 15.35 -18.40
N PRO A 198 -27.77 14.30 -18.23
CA PRO A 198 -28.84 14.29 -17.21
C PRO A 198 -28.35 14.48 -15.77
N LEU A 199 -27.07 14.19 -15.49
CA LEU A 199 -26.44 14.50 -14.21
C LEU A 199 -25.02 15.04 -14.43
N SER A 200 -24.76 16.24 -13.93
CA SER A 200 -23.45 16.87 -13.86
C SER A 200 -23.17 17.32 -12.43
N LEU A 201 -22.00 17.00 -11.91
CA LEU A 201 -21.58 17.30 -10.54
C LEU A 201 -20.32 18.15 -10.58
N ILE A 202 -20.38 19.31 -9.94
CA ILE A 202 -19.18 20.09 -9.62
C ILE A 202 -18.76 19.72 -8.21
N CYS A 203 -17.50 19.33 -8.06
CA CYS A 203 -16.96 18.77 -6.84
C CYS A 203 -15.74 19.56 -6.33
N ALA A 204 -15.48 19.45 -5.03
CA ALA A 204 -14.28 19.94 -4.36
C ALA A 204 -13.60 18.80 -3.56
N ASP A 205 -12.42 19.09 -3.02
CA ASP A 205 -11.76 18.22 -2.05
C ASP A 205 -12.67 17.93 -0.84
N ALA A 206 -12.60 16.70 -0.35
CA ALA A 206 -13.31 16.23 0.82
C ALA A 206 -12.37 15.39 1.69
N THR A 207 -12.67 15.32 2.97
CA THR A 207 -11.86 14.62 3.96
C THR A 207 -12.62 13.44 4.56
N LEU A 208 -11.92 12.53 5.24
CA LEU A 208 -12.56 11.49 6.05
C LEU A 208 -13.49 12.12 7.11
N ALA A 209 -13.12 13.27 7.70
CA ALA A 209 -13.97 13.99 8.64
C ALA A 209 -15.28 14.52 8.03
N ASP A 210 -15.34 14.78 6.71
CA ASP A 210 -16.59 15.11 6.01
C ASP A 210 -17.51 13.88 5.84
N ALA A 211 -16.94 12.69 5.68
CA ALA A 211 -17.66 11.44 5.41
C ALA A 211 -18.17 10.73 6.68
N PHE A 212 -17.66 11.08 7.87
CA PHE A 212 -18.01 10.41 9.11
C PHE A 212 -18.42 11.40 10.21
N ALA A 213 -19.52 11.11 10.91
CA ALA A 213 -19.84 11.76 12.17
C ALA A 213 -19.01 11.15 13.30
N SER A 214 -18.83 9.82 13.29
CA SER A 214 -17.84 9.11 14.09
C SER A 214 -17.32 7.90 13.34
N ALA A 215 -16.07 7.53 13.54
CA ALA A 215 -15.47 6.30 13.02
C ALA A 215 -14.16 6.01 13.74
N SER A 216 -13.82 4.73 13.87
CA SER A 216 -12.46 4.27 14.20
C SER A 216 -11.95 3.48 13.01
N ILE A 217 -10.87 3.96 12.40
CA ILE A 217 -10.24 3.37 11.23
C ILE A 217 -8.85 2.93 11.65
N ALA A 218 -8.54 1.65 11.47
CA ALA A 218 -7.22 1.11 11.75
C ALA A 218 -6.77 0.18 10.63
N LEU A 219 -5.52 0.33 10.23
CA LEU A 219 -4.82 -0.53 9.27
C LEU A 219 -3.42 -0.79 9.82
N ALA A 220 -3.03 -2.05 9.87
CA ALA A 220 -1.65 -2.44 10.09
C ALA A 220 -1.32 -3.52 9.07
N ASP A 221 -0.17 -3.39 8.41
CA ASP A 221 0.23 -4.31 7.35
C ASP A 221 1.75 -4.44 7.28
N VAL A 222 2.20 -5.59 6.78
CA VAL A 222 3.61 -5.85 6.48
C VAL A 222 3.79 -5.72 4.97
N LEU A 223 4.76 -4.93 4.55
CA LEU A 223 5.02 -4.70 3.13
C LEU A 223 5.72 -5.93 2.55
N THR A 224 5.20 -6.44 1.43
CA THR A 224 5.82 -7.56 0.71
C THR A 224 5.98 -7.27 -0.79
N PRO A 225 6.92 -7.93 -1.48
CA PRO A 225 7.08 -7.82 -2.93
C PRO A 225 5.84 -8.22 -3.74
N ASP A 226 5.04 -9.16 -3.20
CA ASP A 226 3.82 -9.66 -3.83
C ASP A 226 2.71 -8.61 -3.84
N ASP A 227 2.85 -7.52 -3.08
CA ASP A 227 1.92 -6.41 -3.04
C ASP A 227 2.13 -5.40 -4.18
N ALA A 228 3.05 -5.64 -5.12
CA ALA A 228 3.27 -4.74 -6.24
C ALA A 228 1.98 -4.56 -7.07
N ALA A 229 1.64 -3.30 -7.39
CA ALA A 229 0.47 -3.01 -8.23
C ALA A 229 0.58 -3.68 -9.62
N GLU A 230 -0.57 -4.05 -10.18
CA GLU A 230 -0.64 -4.72 -11.49
C GLU A 230 0.08 -3.91 -12.59
N GLY A 231 0.85 -4.61 -13.43
CA GLY A 231 1.59 -4.01 -14.54
C GLY A 231 2.95 -3.40 -14.18
N GLN A 232 3.39 -3.49 -12.92
CA GLN A 232 4.75 -3.12 -12.52
C GLN A 232 5.72 -4.30 -12.63
N ASP A 233 7.00 -4.00 -12.91
CA ASP A 233 8.06 -5.02 -12.94
C ASP A 233 8.19 -5.70 -11.57
N PRO A 234 8.47 -7.02 -11.53
CA PRO A 234 8.66 -7.75 -10.28
C PRO A 234 9.67 -7.07 -9.37
N ILE A 235 9.35 -7.04 -8.08
CA ILE A 235 10.26 -6.54 -7.04
C ILE A 235 11.21 -7.68 -6.67
N GLU A 236 12.51 -7.43 -6.74
CA GLU A 236 13.51 -8.43 -6.33
C GLU A 236 13.52 -8.57 -4.81
N SER A 237 13.46 -9.82 -4.33
CA SER A 237 13.85 -10.17 -2.97
C SER A 237 15.30 -10.64 -2.95
N GLY A 238 16.02 -10.39 -1.87
CA GLY A 238 17.45 -10.67 -1.83
C GLY A 238 18.06 -10.48 -0.45
N GLY A 239 19.13 -11.24 -0.17
CA GLY A 239 19.93 -11.06 1.04
C GLY A 239 19.21 -11.35 2.37
N GLY A 240 18.04 -11.99 2.35
CA GLY A 240 17.21 -12.23 3.54
C GLY A 240 16.17 -11.15 3.82
N TYR A 241 16.04 -10.14 2.95
CA TYR A 241 15.07 -9.06 3.03
C TYR A 241 13.97 -9.21 1.98
N SER A 242 12.78 -8.70 2.29
CA SER A 242 11.64 -8.60 1.39
C SER A 242 11.98 -7.79 0.15
N PHE A 243 12.55 -6.59 0.33
CA PHE A 243 12.89 -5.69 -0.77
C PHE A 243 14.39 -5.60 -0.96
N PHE A 244 14.86 -5.74 -2.20
CA PHE A 244 16.25 -5.55 -2.56
C PHE A 244 16.37 -4.62 -3.77
N VAL A 245 17.04 -3.48 -3.62
CA VAL A 245 17.20 -2.47 -4.66
C VAL A 245 18.67 -2.19 -4.89
N ARG A 246 19.11 -2.38 -6.14
CA ARG A 246 20.39 -1.84 -6.62
C ARG A 246 20.13 -0.48 -7.23
N TYR A 247 20.90 0.52 -6.82
CA TYR A 247 20.75 1.87 -7.33
C TYR A 247 22.08 2.43 -7.83
N ALA A 248 21.97 3.25 -8.87
CA ALA A 248 23.04 4.09 -9.36
C ALA A 248 22.38 5.32 -10.01
N GLY A 249 22.89 6.52 -9.74
CA GLY A 249 22.29 7.73 -10.27
C GLY A 249 23.18 8.95 -10.16
N VAL A 250 22.90 9.93 -11.03
CA VAL A 250 23.48 11.27 -10.96
C VAL A 250 22.56 12.12 -10.07
N LEU A 251 23.06 12.51 -8.91
CA LEU A 251 22.34 13.36 -7.96
C LEU A 251 22.39 14.85 -8.35
N HIS A 252 23.48 15.25 -8.99
CA HIS A 252 23.68 16.59 -9.51
C HIS A 252 24.56 16.56 -10.75
N ASP A 253 24.23 17.41 -11.70
CA ASP A 253 24.95 17.65 -12.96
C ASP A 253 25.09 19.17 -13.12
N GLY A 254 26.33 19.66 -13.22
CA GLY A 254 26.68 21.07 -13.07
C GLY A 254 26.32 21.91 -14.30
N ASP A 255 26.48 21.34 -15.48
CA ASP A 255 26.10 21.96 -16.76
C ASP A 255 24.79 21.40 -17.35
N GLY A 256 24.28 20.29 -16.80
CA GLY A 256 23.05 19.65 -17.24
C GLY A 256 23.19 18.87 -18.55
N ASP A 257 24.41 18.63 -19.01
CA ASP A 257 24.73 17.72 -20.10
C ASP A 257 25.15 16.35 -19.52
N PRO A 258 24.33 15.28 -19.67
CA PRO A 258 24.67 13.97 -19.13
C PRO A 258 25.91 13.33 -19.78
N GLY A 259 26.44 13.90 -20.86
CA GLY A 259 27.68 13.48 -21.52
C GLY A 259 28.96 13.97 -20.83
N THR A 260 28.89 14.98 -19.96
CA THR A 260 30.00 15.53 -19.18
C THR A 260 29.98 14.95 -17.77
N ALA A 261 30.91 14.02 -17.51
CA ALA A 261 31.01 13.37 -16.20
C ALA A 261 31.92 14.13 -15.20
N GLY A 262 32.50 15.26 -15.61
CA GLY A 262 33.54 15.99 -14.86
C GLY A 262 33.01 16.91 -13.76
N ASP A 263 31.69 17.05 -13.66
CA ASP A 263 30.96 17.99 -12.81
C ASP A 263 29.75 17.32 -12.15
N GLN A 264 29.74 15.99 -12.10
CA GLN A 264 28.65 15.21 -11.54
C GLN A 264 28.90 14.83 -10.07
N VAL A 265 27.81 14.80 -9.29
CA VAL A 265 27.75 14.03 -8.04
C VAL A 265 26.95 12.78 -8.33
N THR A 266 27.57 11.62 -8.15
CA THR A 266 26.94 10.32 -8.38
C THR A 266 26.85 9.51 -7.10
N ILE A 267 25.85 8.65 -7.07
CA ILE A 267 25.66 7.69 -6.00
C ILE A 267 25.46 6.31 -6.60
N ALA A 268 25.96 5.30 -5.91
CA ALA A 268 25.69 3.91 -6.23
C ALA A 268 25.64 3.06 -4.96
N GLY A 269 25.05 1.88 -5.07
CA GLY A 269 24.95 1.01 -3.92
C GLY A 269 23.83 -0.02 -4.00
N THR A 270 23.57 -0.64 -2.86
CA THR A 270 22.47 -1.57 -2.68
C THR A 270 21.79 -1.34 -1.35
N ILE A 271 20.49 -1.53 -1.32
CA ILE A 271 19.72 -1.54 -0.08
C ILE A 271 18.82 -2.77 -0.04
N GLY A 272 18.90 -3.52 1.07
CA GLY A 272 17.96 -4.58 1.41
C GLY A 272 17.14 -4.15 2.61
N PHE A 273 15.82 -4.26 2.56
CA PHE A 273 14.98 -3.81 3.66
C PHE A 273 13.67 -4.59 3.81
N ASP A 274 13.18 -4.63 5.05
CA ASP A 274 11.84 -5.06 5.42
C ASP A 274 11.08 -3.85 5.98
N GLY A 275 9.78 -3.80 5.75
CA GLY A 275 8.93 -2.70 6.20
C GLY A 275 7.57 -3.17 6.69
N ALA A 276 7.09 -2.53 7.74
CA ALA A 276 5.71 -2.63 8.20
C ALA A 276 5.19 -1.23 8.53
N TYR A 277 3.87 -1.08 8.58
CA TYR A 277 3.27 0.17 9.01
C TYR A 277 1.99 -0.06 9.79
N SER A 278 1.65 0.93 10.61
CA SER A 278 0.34 1.06 11.22
C SER A 278 -0.20 2.48 11.03
N LEU A 279 -1.50 2.55 10.74
CA LEU A 279 -2.28 3.77 10.64
C LEU A 279 -3.54 3.58 11.49
N ALA A 280 -3.81 4.51 12.40
CA ALA A 280 -5.04 4.58 13.17
C ALA A 280 -5.59 6.00 13.15
N LEU A 281 -6.91 6.13 13.04
CA LEU A 281 -7.63 7.40 13.01
C LEU A 281 -8.96 7.25 13.75
N ASP A 282 -9.22 8.14 14.69
CA ASP A 282 -10.53 8.26 15.32
C ASP A 282 -11.16 9.61 14.96
N VAL A 283 -12.35 9.53 14.38
CA VAL A 283 -13.21 10.66 14.08
C VAL A 283 -14.35 10.67 15.08
N ALA A 284 -14.65 11.82 15.66
CA ALA A 284 -15.87 12.05 16.43
C ALA A 284 -16.34 13.48 16.24
N ALA A 285 -17.67 13.65 16.18
CA ALA A 285 -18.31 14.91 15.84
C ALA A 285 -17.75 15.55 14.55
N SER A 286 -17.47 14.72 13.54
CA SER A 286 -16.92 15.15 12.24
C SER A 286 -15.59 15.91 12.35
N ALA A 287 -14.77 15.54 13.33
CA ALA A 287 -13.42 16.04 13.51
C ALA A 287 -12.50 14.93 14.00
N VAL A 288 -11.24 14.96 13.59
CA VAL A 288 -10.23 14.00 14.04
C VAL A 288 -9.87 14.26 15.50
N GLN A 289 -10.07 13.24 16.34
CA GLN A 289 -9.78 13.29 17.79
C GLN A 289 -8.41 12.71 18.11
N SER A 290 -8.05 11.62 17.44
CA SER A 290 -6.75 10.97 17.52
C SER A 290 -6.32 10.43 16.17
N ALA A 291 -5.02 10.44 15.94
CA ALA A 291 -4.41 9.81 14.78
C ALA A 291 -3.07 9.21 15.19
N SER A 292 -2.66 8.13 14.57
CA SER A 292 -1.33 7.54 14.76
C SER A 292 -0.87 6.94 13.45
N PHE A 293 0.37 7.25 13.09
CA PHE A 293 1.06 6.59 11.99
C PHE A 293 2.46 6.19 12.47
N ALA A 294 2.83 4.93 12.25
CA ALA A 294 4.18 4.45 12.49
C ALA A 294 4.63 3.59 11.32
N ASN A 295 5.86 3.82 10.86
CA ASN A 295 6.56 2.97 9.92
C ASN A 295 7.74 2.31 10.64
N GLU A 296 7.78 0.99 10.57
CA GLU A 296 8.86 0.16 11.10
C GLU A 296 9.68 -0.35 9.93
N THR A 297 10.97 -0.06 9.91
CA THR A 297 11.87 -0.47 8.84
C THR A 297 13.12 -1.11 9.42
N SER A 298 13.53 -2.25 8.88
CA SER A 298 14.86 -2.84 9.11
C SER A 298 15.60 -2.90 7.79
N HIS A 299 16.85 -2.42 7.74
CA HIS A 299 17.60 -2.39 6.50
C HIS A 299 19.10 -2.64 6.66
N VAL A 300 19.70 -3.04 5.54
CA VAL A 300 21.14 -3.01 5.28
C VAL A 300 21.39 -2.15 4.05
N LEU A 301 22.36 -1.26 4.16
CA LEU A 301 22.70 -0.28 3.14
C LEU A 301 24.19 -0.35 2.81
N ASP A 302 24.50 -0.48 1.53
CA ASP A 302 25.82 -0.21 0.96
C ASP A 302 25.72 1.05 0.10
N LEU A 303 26.50 2.07 0.41
CA LEU A 303 26.46 3.37 -0.26
C LEU A 303 27.87 3.80 -0.68
N THR A 304 27.99 4.24 -1.94
CA THR A 304 29.18 4.93 -2.47
C THR A 304 28.76 6.28 -3.03
N LEU A 305 29.46 7.33 -2.62
CA LEU A 305 29.32 8.69 -3.08
C LEU A 305 30.60 9.08 -3.83
N ASP A 306 30.44 9.50 -5.08
CA ASP A 306 31.50 10.05 -5.91
C ASP A 306 31.13 11.48 -6.28
N ALA A 307 31.98 12.44 -5.92
CA ALA A 307 31.73 13.84 -6.19
C ALA A 307 32.90 14.44 -6.95
N GLN A 308 32.63 15.07 -8.11
CA GLN A 308 33.64 15.77 -8.89
C GLN A 308 33.77 17.25 -8.47
N SER A 309 34.75 17.97 -9.02
CA SER A 309 35.10 19.34 -8.58
C SER A 309 34.19 20.43 -9.14
N GLY A 310 34.22 21.60 -8.51
CA GLY A 310 33.58 22.82 -9.05
C GLY A 310 32.07 22.91 -8.80
N ILE A 311 31.53 22.13 -7.87
CA ILE A 311 30.10 22.05 -7.64
C ILE A 311 29.71 23.05 -6.54
N ALA A 312 28.89 24.02 -6.94
CA ALA A 312 28.29 25.01 -6.04
C ALA A 312 27.42 24.32 -4.97
N PRO A 313 27.02 25.04 -3.90
CA PRO A 313 26.12 24.47 -2.91
C PRO A 313 24.90 23.83 -3.56
N LEU A 314 24.75 22.52 -3.34
CA LEU A 314 23.70 21.71 -3.92
C LEU A 314 22.72 21.27 -2.83
N ALA A 315 21.46 21.14 -3.21
CA ALA A 315 20.38 20.60 -2.39
C ALA A 315 19.41 19.91 -3.34
N LYS A 316 19.45 18.58 -3.39
CA LYS A 316 18.71 17.77 -4.36
C LYS A 316 18.15 16.52 -3.68
N ASN A 317 16.94 16.17 -4.09
CA ASN A 317 16.29 14.92 -3.72
C ASN A 317 16.04 14.17 -5.02
N VAL A 318 16.46 12.90 -5.08
CA VAL A 318 16.37 12.07 -6.28
C VAL A 318 15.74 10.73 -5.92
N ASP A 319 14.65 10.38 -6.59
CA ASP A 319 14.02 9.07 -6.47
C ASP A 319 14.82 8.08 -7.32
N LEU A 320 15.53 7.17 -6.65
CA LEU A 320 16.38 6.17 -7.29
C LEU A 320 15.58 4.94 -7.72
N TRP A 321 14.48 4.68 -7.02
CA TRP A 321 13.53 3.61 -7.31
C TRP A 321 12.19 3.95 -6.68
N SER A 322 11.09 3.58 -7.32
CA SER A 322 9.75 3.76 -6.75
C SER A 322 8.81 2.66 -7.20
N ARG A 323 7.94 2.21 -6.29
CA ARG A 323 6.88 1.25 -6.54
C ARG A 323 5.63 1.66 -5.80
N GLN A 324 4.51 1.46 -6.47
CA GLN A 324 3.20 1.59 -5.85
C GLN A 324 2.71 0.19 -5.52
N LEU A 325 2.18 0.02 -4.32
CA LEU A 325 1.60 -1.24 -3.90
C LEU A 325 0.09 -1.27 -4.17
N GLU A 326 -0.49 -2.46 -4.11
CA GLU A 326 -1.92 -2.68 -4.24
C GLU A 326 -2.69 -1.88 -3.16
N PRO A 327 -3.79 -1.21 -3.53
CA PRO A 327 -4.62 -0.49 -2.57
C PRO A 327 -5.16 -1.39 -1.47
N ARG A 328 -5.12 -0.91 -0.22
CA ARG A 328 -5.74 -1.54 0.93
C ARG A 328 -7.07 -0.86 1.23
N THR A 329 -8.14 -1.65 1.32
CA THR A 329 -9.47 -1.13 1.67
C THR A 329 -9.82 -1.53 3.10
N VAL A 330 -10.03 -0.52 3.95
CA VAL A 330 -10.60 -0.67 5.28
C VAL A 330 -12.05 -0.23 5.23
N TRP A 331 -12.96 -1.11 5.61
CA TRP A 331 -14.37 -0.73 5.74
C TRP A 331 -14.60 -0.08 7.10
N ALA A 332 -15.11 1.15 7.09
CA ALA A 332 -15.64 1.84 8.25
C ALA A 332 -17.14 2.00 8.04
N GLY A 333 -17.93 1.14 8.67
CA GLY A 333 -19.33 0.99 8.27
C GLY A 333 -19.47 0.38 6.87
N TYR A 334 -20.31 1.00 6.04
CA TYR A 334 -20.43 0.67 4.60
C TYR A 334 -19.58 1.59 3.70
N VAL A 335 -18.74 2.46 4.28
CA VAL A 335 -17.86 3.35 3.52
C VAL A 335 -16.49 2.68 3.35
N PRO A 336 -16.00 2.48 2.11
CA PRO A 336 -14.69 1.90 1.85
C PRO A 336 -13.61 2.98 1.96
N VAL A 337 -12.74 2.90 2.97
CA VAL A 337 -11.55 3.75 3.14
C VAL A 337 -10.37 3.13 2.41
N VAL A 338 -9.90 3.79 1.35
CA VAL A 338 -8.83 3.27 0.49
C VAL A 338 -7.50 3.95 0.83
N ILE A 339 -6.50 3.13 1.15
CA ILE A 339 -5.14 3.53 1.49
C ILE A 339 -4.18 2.87 0.51
N VAL A 340 -3.31 3.64 -0.13
CA VAL A 340 -2.39 3.15 -1.15
C VAL A 340 -0.96 3.42 -0.69
N PRO A 341 -0.20 2.37 -0.34
CA PRO A 341 1.21 2.51 -0.04
C PRO A 341 2.04 2.78 -1.30
N VAL A 342 2.94 3.75 -1.22
CA VAL A 342 3.97 4.02 -2.24
C VAL A 342 5.33 3.95 -1.55
N LEU A 343 6.20 3.09 -2.07
CA LEU A 343 7.52 2.83 -1.56
C LEU A 343 8.56 3.40 -2.51
N THR A 344 9.43 4.26 -2.01
CA THR A 344 10.45 4.95 -2.82
C THR A 344 11.80 4.84 -2.14
N VAL A 345 12.83 4.39 -2.85
CA VAL A 345 14.21 4.57 -2.39
C VAL A 345 14.65 5.94 -2.89
N ARG A 346 14.86 6.86 -1.95
CA ARG A 346 15.20 8.26 -2.22
C ARG A 346 16.61 8.55 -1.73
N ALA A 347 17.32 9.38 -2.48
CA ALA A 347 18.56 9.99 -2.05
C ALA A 347 18.38 11.50 -1.87
N ASP A 348 18.70 12.00 -0.68
CA ASP A 348 18.76 13.44 -0.40
C ASP A 348 20.23 13.84 -0.24
N VAL A 349 20.68 14.82 -1.01
CA VAL A 349 22.06 15.31 -0.94
C VAL A 349 22.07 16.82 -0.74
N GLY A 350 22.95 17.26 0.16
CA GLY A 350 23.16 18.68 0.46
C GLY A 350 24.62 18.97 0.78
N GLY A 351 25.14 20.11 0.32
CA GLY A 351 26.50 20.52 0.64
C GLY A 351 27.27 21.17 -0.51
N ASP A 352 28.58 21.25 -0.35
CA ASP A 352 29.52 21.84 -1.32
C ASP A 352 30.67 20.88 -1.65
N VAL A 353 31.10 20.90 -2.92
CA VAL A 353 32.21 20.07 -3.42
C VAL A 353 33.21 20.94 -4.16
N ALA A 354 34.27 21.37 -3.46
CA ALA A 354 35.33 22.15 -4.07
C ALA A 354 36.31 21.30 -4.91
N ALA A 355 36.52 20.04 -4.53
CA ALA A 355 37.51 19.14 -5.12
C ALA A 355 36.96 17.70 -5.22
N PRO A 356 37.55 16.84 -6.07
CA PRO A 356 37.04 15.49 -6.23
C PRO A 356 37.16 14.70 -4.93
N SER A 357 36.09 14.06 -4.50
CA SER A 357 36.06 13.26 -3.28
C SER A 357 35.25 11.99 -3.47
N HIS A 358 35.62 10.97 -2.69
CA HIS A 358 34.93 9.69 -2.66
C HIS A 358 34.69 9.29 -1.21
N ALA A 359 33.51 8.76 -0.93
CA ALA A 359 33.17 8.22 0.37
C ALA A 359 32.26 7.00 0.21
N ALA A 360 32.44 6.03 1.09
CA ALA A 360 31.64 4.82 1.11
C ALA A 360 31.21 4.48 2.54
N MET A 361 30.06 3.86 2.67
CA MET A 361 29.48 3.43 3.94
C MET A 361 28.76 2.09 3.77
N ALA A 362 28.93 1.20 4.73
CA ALA A 362 28.10 0.03 4.92
C ALA A 362 27.41 0.13 6.29
N GLU A 363 26.12 -0.16 6.34
CA GLU A 363 25.26 0.12 7.49
C GLU A 363 24.19 -0.96 7.65
N SER A 364 23.82 -1.25 8.90
CA SER A 364 22.69 -2.12 9.25
C SER A 364 21.97 -1.60 10.50
N ALA A 365 20.68 -1.29 10.35
CA ALA A 365 19.84 -0.75 11.42
C ALA A 365 18.37 -1.16 11.32
N SER A 366 17.66 -0.91 12.42
CA SER A 366 16.21 -0.82 12.46
C SER A 366 15.76 0.55 12.99
N MET A 367 14.65 1.05 12.46
CA MET A 367 14.05 2.33 12.81
C MET A 367 12.53 2.22 12.87
N THR A 368 11.94 2.93 13.82
CA THR A 368 10.50 3.22 13.84
C THR A 368 10.32 4.72 13.83
N ALA A 369 9.70 5.23 12.76
CA ALA A 369 9.46 6.66 12.57
C ALA A 369 7.96 6.92 12.30
N GLY A 370 7.43 7.99 12.89
CA GLY A 370 6.01 8.29 12.76
C GLY A 370 5.56 9.45 13.62
N ALA A 371 4.25 9.55 13.82
CA ALA A 371 3.66 10.55 14.70
C ALA A 371 2.33 10.08 15.29
N THR A 372 2.04 10.54 16.50
CA THR A 372 0.75 10.40 17.16
C THR A 372 0.14 11.77 17.43
N TYR A 373 -1.15 11.92 17.17
CA TYR A 373 -1.98 13.05 17.54
C TYR A 373 -2.91 12.64 18.66
N ALA A 374 -2.80 13.31 19.79
CA ALA A 374 -3.70 13.15 20.91
C ALA A 374 -3.77 14.46 21.70
N ALA A 375 -4.93 14.74 22.30
CA ALA A 375 -5.14 15.93 23.15
C ALA A 375 -4.75 17.26 22.46
N GLY A 376 -4.93 17.36 21.15
CA GLY A 376 -4.71 18.60 20.39
C GLY A 376 -3.26 18.84 19.93
N ALA A 377 -2.34 17.88 20.09
CA ALA A 377 -0.95 18.04 19.68
C ALA A 377 -0.39 16.78 19.01
N TRP A 378 0.49 17.00 18.03
CA TRP A 378 1.32 15.95 17.42
C TRP A 378 2.58 15.69 18.25
N GLN A 379 2.96 14.44 18.39
CA GLN A 379 4.22 13.99 18.99
C GLN A 379 4.89 12.97 18.06
N PRO A 380 6.23 13.01 17.91
CA PRO A 380 6.93 12.06 17.06
C PRO A 380 6.97 10.67 17.70
N ILE A 381 6.91 9.64 16.85
CA ILE A 381 7.31 8.28 17.19
C ILE A 381 8.73 8.11 16.65
N SER A 382 9.65 7.69 17.53
CA SER A 382 11.07 7.62 17.23
C SER A 382 11.72 6.52 18.05
N GLU A 383 12.11 5.45 17.38
CA GLU A 383 12.92 4.37 17.94
C GLU A 383 13.98 3.97 16.91
N SER A 384 15.16 3.56 17.37
CA SER A 384 16.19 3.06 16.47
C SER A 384 17.19 2.15 17.15
N ALA A 385 17.83 1.29 16.35
CA ALA A 385 18.96 0.48 16.74
C ALA A 385 19.91 0.30 15.55
N VAL A 386 21.19 0.65 15.74
CA VAL A 386 22.25 0.43 14.74
C VAL A 386 23.05 -0.81 15.13
N ALA A 387 22.99 -1.86 14.31
CA ALA A 387 23.68 -3.12 14.52
C ALA A 387 25.14 -3.07 14.05
N GLY A 388 25.42 -2.35 12.96
CA GLY A 388 26.77 -2.21 12.41
C GLY A 388 26.87 -1.00 11.49
N ILE A 389 28.00 -0.30 11.57
CA ILE A 389 28.29 0.80 10.66
C ILE A 389 29.79 0.94 10.46
N GLU A 390 30.20 1.04 9.21
CA GLU A 390 31.58 1.26 8.82
C GLU A 390 31.64 2.14 7.58
N GLY A 391 32.78 2.79 7.35
CA GLY A 391 32.92 3.65 6.20
C GLY A 391 34.35 4.05 5.93
N THR A 392 34.58 4.50 4.70
CA THR A 392 35.87 4.96 4.21
C THR A 392 35.69 6.23 3.41
N ALA A 393 36.72 7.05 3.34
CA ALA A 393 36.72 8.24 2.50
C ALA A 393 38.12 8.54 1.97
N SER A 394 38.16 9.06 0.74
CA SER A 394 39.27 9.86 0.25
C SER A 394 38.82 11.32 0.23
N ALA A 395 38.99 11.98 1.38
CA ALA A 395 38.57 13.36 1.56
C ALA A 395 39.47 14.32 0.75
N ALA A 396 38.86 15.37 0.21
CA ALA A 396 39.56 16.50 -0.40
C ALA A 396 39.20 17.81 0.31
N PRO A 397 40.08 18.83 0.31
CA PRO A 397 39.79 20.12 0.94
C PRO A 397 38.51 20.75 0.38
N GLY A 398 37.69 21.36 1.26
CA GLY A 398 36.47 22.06 0.84
C GLY A 398 35.35 21.13 0.35
N CYS A 399 35.34 19.87 0.78
CA CYS A 399 34.23 18.94 0.55
C CYS A 399 33.41 18.78 1.83
N ASN A 400 32.20 19.33 1.83
CA ASN A 400 31.25 19.24 2.95
C ASN A 400 29.92 18.75 2.41
N VAL A 401 29.77 17.44 2.24
CA VAL A 401 28.57 16.83 1.66
C VAL A 401 27.89 15.95 2.70
N LYS A 402 26.58 16.07 2.81
CA LYS A 402 25.72 15.12 3.49
C LYS A 402 24.83 14.45 2.45
N VAL A 403 24.81 13.13 2.45
CA VAL A 403 23.90 12.32 1.67
C VAL A 403 23.11 11.40 2.59
N ARG A 404 21.81 11.27 2.33
CA ARG A 404 20.91 10.34 3.00
C ARG A 404 20.29 9.44 1.94
N VAL A 405 20.24 8.14 2.19
CA VAL A 405 19.58 7.20 1.29
C VAL A 405 18.79 6.19 2.10
N GLY A 406 17.55 5.95 1.70
CA GLY A 406 16.73 4.94 2.34
C GLY A 406 15.35 4.81 1.73
N PRO A 407 14.57 3.82 2.22
CA PRO A 407 13.18 3.69 1.85
C PRO A 407 12.34 4.81 2.49
N ARG A 408 11.43 5.33 1.68
CA ARG A 408 10.36 6.23 2.03
C ARG A 408 9.04 5.52 1.77
N LEU A 409 8.20 5.45 2.79
CA LEU A 409 6.82 5.00 2.68
C LEU A 409 5.90 6.22 2.71
N ASP A 410 5.15 6.43 1.63
CA ASP A 410 4.03 7.35 1.57
C ASP A 410 2.71 6.55 1.61
N LEU A 411 1.76 6.96 2.44
CA LEU A 411 0.40 6.43 2.39
C LEU A 411 -0.52 7.49 1.75
N LEU A 412 -1.06 7.16 0.58
CA LEU A 412 -2.10 7.97 -0.05
C LEU A 412 -3.46 7.54 0.49
N VAL A 413 -4.29 8.49 0.92
CA VAL A 413 -5.68 8.24 1.31
C VAL A 413 -6.57 8.76 0.20
N TYR A 414 -7.28 7.87 -0.48
CA TYR A 414 -8.02 8.18 -1.71
C TYR A 414 -7.17 8.88 -2.80
N GLY A 415 -5.91 8.48 -2.93
CA GLY A 415 -4.95 9.10 -3.86
C GLY A 415 -4.38 10.46 -3.42
N VAL A 416 -4.85 11.02 -2.31
CA VAL A 416 -4.33 12.26 -1.74
C VAL A 416 -3.19 11.94 -0.75
N PRO A 417 -2.03 12.61 -0.83
CA PRO A 417 -0.92 12.39 0.09
C PRO A 417 -1.32 12.57 1.56
N GLY A 418 -1.14 11.54 2.38
CA GLY A 418 -1.40 11.55 3.81
C GLY A 418 -0.10 11.47 4.62
N PRO A 419 0.03 10.48 5.53
CA PRO A 419 1.25 10.32 6.30
C PRO A 419 2.38 9.69 5.48
N HIS A 420 3.62 10.01 5.84
CA HIS A 420 4.82 9.39 5.29
C HIS A 420 5.93 9.30 6.32
N ALA A 421 6.83 8.35 6.12
CA ALA A 421 8.10 8.24 6.84
C ALA A 421 9.22 7.88 5.86
N GLN A 422 10.40 8.46 6.06
CA GLN A 422 11.62 8.14 5.33
C GLN A 422 12.68 7.74 6.34
N THR A 423 13.26 6.56 6.18
CA THR A 423 14.27 6.02 7.11
C THR A 423 15.55 5.80 6.33
N ASP A 424 16.54 6.64 6.57
CA ASP A 424 17.77 6.73 5.77
C ASP A 424 18.99 6.24 6.55
N GLY A 425 19.93 5.62 5.83
CA GLY A 425 21.34 5.69 6.20
C GLY A 425 21.92 7.04 5.74
N CYS A 426 22.75 7.65 6.57
CA CYS A 426 23.32 8.97 6.36
C CYS A 426 24.85 8.90 6.31
N LEU A 427 25.47 9.49 5.30
CA LEU A 427 26.92 9.67 5.18
C LEU A 427 27.23 11.17 5.07
N ARG A 428 28.15 11.66 5.90
CA ARG A 428 28.54 13.07 5.90
C ARG A 428 30.05 13.25 5.95
N THR A 429 30.57 13.96 4.96
CA THR A 429 31.96 14.42 4.93
C THR A 429 32.04 15.84 5.47
N ALA A 430 33.11 16.14 6.20
CA ALA A 430 33.42 17.49 6.64
C ALA A 430 34.92 17.73 6.48
N ALA A 431 35.30 18.67 5.61
CA ALA A 431 36.69 19.04 5.35
C ALA A 431 36.89 20.55 5.55
N GLY A 432 37.80 20.90 6.47
CA GLY A 432 38.16 22.28 6.80
C GLY A 432 39.53 22.69 6.26
N GLY A 433 39.77 24.00 6.15
CA GLY A 433 41.04 24.54 5.61
C GLY A 433 42.24 24.46 6.56
N ALA A 434 42.03 24.43 7.88
CA ALA A 434 43.09 24.33 8.89
C ALA A 434 42.55 23.88 10.26
N ALA A 435 42.53 22.59 10.53
CA ALA A 435 42.39 22.01 11.87
C ALA A 435 43.02 20.61 11.88
N ASP A 436 43.45 20.13 13.05
CA ASP A 436 43.78 18.71 13.28
C ASP A 436 42.61 18.07 14.05
N PRO A 437 41.91 17.07 13.47
CA PRO A 437 41.98 16.61 12.09
C PRO A 437 41.36 17.61 11.09
N TRP A 438 41.86 17.63 9.85
CA TRP A 438 41.38 18.55 8.81
C TRP A 438 40.18 17.99 8.06
N TRP A 439 39.94 16.67 8.15
CA TRP A 439 38.73 16.03 7.65
C TRP A 439 38.15 15.01 8.62
N ARG A 440 36.83 14.82 8.52
CA ARG A 440 36.06 13.81 9.24
C ARG A 440 35.01 13.18 8.33
N LEU A 441 34.81 11.89 8.51
CA LEU A 441 33.74 11.09 7.92
C LEU A 441 32.80 10.66 9.04
N TYR A 442 31.53 11.00 8.87
CA TYR A 442 30.47 10.59 9.75
C TYR A 442 29.54 9.66 8.99
N GLY A 443 29.07 8.61 9.64
CA GLY A 443 28.00 7.77 9.16
C GLY A 443 26.96 7.60 10.25
N GLY A 444 25.72 7.35 9.85
CA GLY A 444 24.64 7.24 10.80
C GLY A 444 23.34 6.82 10.15
N ILE A 445 22.27 7.03 10.89
CA ILE A 445 20.90 6.86 10.45
C ILE A 445 20.10 8.11 10.78
N GLU A 446 19.16 8.46 9.90
CA GLU A 446 18.20 9.53 10.12
C GLU A 446 16.82 9.08 9.67
N ALA A 447 15.77 9.53 10.35
CA ALA A 447 14.42 9.32 9.85
C ALA A 447 13.58 10.59 9.94
N ASP A 448 12.84 10.87 8.89
CA ASP A 448 11.87 11.95 8.81
C ASP A 448 10.46 11.35 8.87
N ALA A 449 9.54 12.00 9.57
CA ALA A 449 8.13 11.64 9.58
C ALA A 449 7.26 12.87 9.31
N GLY A 450 6.26 12.75 8.45
CA GLY A 450 5.35 13.85 8.12
C GLY A 450 3.91 13.40 7.99
N ILE A 451 2.99 14.21 8.49
CA ILE A 451 1.55 14.00 8.41
C ILE A 451 0.93 15.13 7.61
N ARG A 452 0.40 14.79 6.44
CA ARG A 452 -0.52 15.63 5.67
C ARG A 452 -1.96 15.25 6.05
N THR A 453 -2.79 16.25 6.28
CA THR A 453 -4.13 16.13 6.87
C THR A 453 -5.24 16.45 5.88
N GLU A 454 -4.89 16.83 4.65
CA GLU A 454 -5.79 17.23 3.57
C GLU A 454 -6.83 16.14 3.24
N ALA A 455 -6.47 14.86 3.39
CA ALA A 455 -7.39 13.74 3.23
C ALA A 455 -8.11 13.32 4.53
N LEU A 456 -7.62 13.77 5.68
CA LEU A 456 -8.06 13.32 7.01
C LEU A 456 -9.10 14.29 7.61
N ASP A 457 -8.72 15.56 7.72
CA ASP A 457 -9.52 16.65 8.30
C ASP A 457 -8.94 18.01 7.87
N GLY A 458 -9.72 18.80 7.13
CA GLY A 458 -9.28 20.10 6.60
C GLY A 458 -9.06 21.18 7.66
N ALA A 459 -9.52 20.97 8.90
CA ALA A 459 -9.27 21.87 10.02
C ALA A 459 -8.05 21.46 10.86
N LEU A 460 -7.56 20.23 10.70
CA LEU A 460 -6.39 19.73 11.43
C LEU A 460 -5.11 20.20 10.73
N ALA A 461 -4.21 20.83 11.47
CA ALA A 461 -2.88 21.14 10.95
C ALA A 461 -2.02 19.87 10.84
N GLY A 462 -1.34 19.72 9.71
CA GLY A 462 -0.31 18.69 9.54
C GLY A 462 0.91 18.92 10.44
N ALA A 463 1.81 17.94 10.45
CA ALA A 463 3.06 18.00 11.19
C ALA A 463 4.22 17.46 10.36
N LEU A 464 5.42 17.99 10.61
CA LEU A 464 6.66 17.47 10.05
C LEU A 464 7.67 17.38 11.18
N PHE A 465 8.23 16.19 11.34
CA PHE A 465 9.29 15.88 12.28
C PHE A 465 10.53 15.52 11.47
N PRO A 466 11.31 16.53 11.02
CA PRO A 466 12.60 16.26 10.42
C PRO A 466 13.53 15.68 11.48
N ALA A 467 14.31 14.67 11.13
CA ALA A 467 15.20 13.97 12.05
C ALA A 467 14.46 13.49 13.31
N ALA A 468 13.26 12.92 13.14
CA ALA A 468 12.56 12.20 14.20
C ALA A 468 13.48 11.16 14.85
N VAL A 469 14.28 10.45 14.04
CA VAL A 469 15.45 9.65 14.46
C VAL A 469 16.72 10.34 13.97
N GLN A 470 17.75 10.38 14.82
CA GLN A 470 19.09 10.82 14.44
C GLN A 470 20.16 10.13 15.31
N ASP A 471 20.98 9.28 14.71
CA ASP A 471 22.21 8.73 15.33
C ASP A 471 23.34 8.89 14.31
N GLU A 472 24.36 9.67 14.65
CA GLU A 472 25.52 9.91 13.80
C GLU A 472 26.80 9.59 14.57
N ARG A 473 27.72 8.86 13.92
CA ARG A 473 28.96 8.38 14.50
C ARG A 473 30.14 8.79 13.63
N LEU A 474 31.25 9.13 14.28
CA LEU A 474 32.52 9.35 13.60
C LEU A 474 33.09 8.00 13.15
N LEU A 475 33.22 7.79 11.84
CA LEU A 475 33.74 6.55 11.25
C LEU A 475 35.24 6.64 10.96
N ALA A 476 35.68 7.78 10.43
CA ALA A 476 37.07 8.02 10.10
C ALA A 476 37.41 9.51 10.22
N GLU A 477 38.67 9.81 10.51
CA GLU A 477 39.21 11.17 10.50
C GLU A 477 40.68 11.11 10.10
N GLY A 478 41.24 12.25 9.69
CA GLY A 478 42.66 12.29 9.40
C GLY A 478 43.28 13.68 9.33
N GLY A 479 44.60 13.66 9.55
CA GLY A 479 45.54 14.68 9.11
C GLY A 479 46.14 15.56 10.20
N ALA A 480 47.48 15.60 10.21
CA ALA A 480 48.29 16.62 10.89
C ALA A 480 48.65 17.81 9.98
N VAL A 481 48.39 17.71 8.66
CA VAL A 481 48.63 18.75 7.63
C VAL A 481 47.67 18.55 6.44
N THR A 482 47.13 19.63 5.89
CA THR A 482 46.32 19.65 4.65
C THR A 482 47.24 19.33 3.44
N PRO A 483 46.93 18.34 2.57
CA PRO A 483 47.72 18.09 1.36
C PRO A 483 47.57 19.21 0.32
N GLU A 484 48.57 19.38 -0.55
CA GLU A 484 48.44 20.19 -1.77
C GLU A 484 47.39 19.56 -2.72
N GLU A 485 46.84 20.36 -3.65
CA GLU A 485 45.67 20.04 -4.51
C GLU A 485 45.74 18.71 -5.30
N ASP A 486 46.88 18.01 -5.33
CA ASP A 486 47.15 16.83 -6.19
C ASP A 486 47.07 15.44 -5.50
N GLY A 487 46.50 15.33 -4.29
CA GLY A 487 45.68 14.16 -3.96
C GLY A 487 46.23 12.99 -3.11
N ALA A 488 45.24 12.31 -2.51
CA ALA A 488 45.21 11.06 -1.72
C ALA A 488 45.94 11.00 -0.36
N ILE A 489 45.15 10.88 0.72
CA ILE A 489 45.62 10.46 2.06
C ILE A 489 44.73 9.32 2.59
N ALA A 490 45.37 8.29 3.16
CA ALA A 490 44.70 7.22 3.91
C ALA A 490 44.48 7.62 5.37
N GLY A 491 43.25 7.48 5.87
CA GLY A 491 42.87 7.74 7.27
C GLY A 491 43.04 6.55 8.20
N VAL A 492 42.87 6.79 9.50
CA VAL A 492 42.73 5.72 10.49
C VAL A 492 41.26 5.31 10.55
N VAL A 493 40.95 4.07 10.17
CA VAL A 493 39.63 3.45 10.34
C VAL A 493 39.53 2.96 11.78
N ARG A 494 38.50 3.39 12.52
CA ARG A 494 38.28 2.99 13.92
C ARG A 494 37.26 1.88 14.06
#